data_AF-A0A9D4EKP8-F1
#
_entry.id   AF-A0A9D4EKP8-F1
#
_cell.length_a   1.000
_cell.length_b   1.000
_cell.length_c   1.000
_cell.angle_alpha   90.00
_cell.angle_beta   90.00
_cell.angle_gamma   90.00
#
_symmetry.space_group_name_H-M   'P 1'
#
loop_
_entity.id
_entity.type
_entity.pdbx_description
1 polymer ?
#
loop_
_entity_poly.entity_id
_entity_poly.type
_entity_poly.pdbx_seq_one_letter_code
_entity_poly.pdbx_strand_id
1 'polypeptide(L)'
;MVIHGGIDGFSRLVVFLRMSTNNRAETVMDCFTEATANYGIPSRVRCDHGRENKDVALFMNSHHGESRGSCITGKSVHNQRIERFWRDLYTGCSFRFKDLFHKLEEEGVLDLNSGVHL
;
A
#
# COMPACT_ATOMS: atom_id res chain seq x y z
N MET A 1 7.36 6.16 -8.43
CA MET A 1 5.92 6.07 -8.07
C MET A 1 5.68 4.73 -7.36
N VAL A 2 4.79 4.70 -6.38
CA VAL A 2 4.46 3.53 -5.55
C VAL A 2 2.94 3.44 -5.43
N ILE A 3 2.39 2.22 -5.49
CA ILE A 3 0.98 1.98 -5.20
C ILE A 3 0.86 1.48 -3.76
N HIS A 4 0.16 2.26 -2.94
CA HIS A 4 -0.24 1.90 -1.59
C HIS A 4 -1.55 1.12 -1.65
N GLY A 5 -1.63 -0.01 -0.97
CA GLY A 5 -2.82 -0.87 -1.01
C GLY A 5 -3.12 -1.52 0.32
N GLY A 6 -4.41 -1.57 0.66
CA GLY A 6 -4.94 -2.26 1.82
C GLY A 6 -6.05 -3.20 1.40
N ILE A 7 -6.06 -4.42 1.95
CA ILE A 7 -7.10 -5.42 1.69
C ILE A 7 -7.64 -5.96 3.00
N ASP A 8 -8.96 -6.06 3.10
CA ASP A 8 -9.58 -6.78 4.21
C ASP A 8 -9.26 -8.26 4.09
N GLY A 9 -8.87 -8.83 5.23
CA GLY A 9 -8.46 -10.21 5.28
C GLY A 9 -9.61 -11.17 4.93
N PHE A 10 -10.79 -10.95 5.48
CA PHE A 10 -11.88 -11.91 5.36
C PHE A 10 -12.56 -11.82 3.99
N SER A 11 -13.09 -10.64 3.67
CA SER A 11 -13.91 -10.38 2.48
C SER A 11 -13.11 -10.22 1.19
N ARG A 12 -11.81 -9.94 1.28
CA ARG A 12 -10.94 -9.56 0.14
C ARG A 12 -11.31 -8.21 -0.48
N LEU A 13 -12.12 -7.42 0.20
CA LEU A 13 -12.39 -6.04 -0.18
C LEU A 13 -11.09 -5.24 -0.17
N VAL A 14 -10.77 -4.58 -1.29
CA VAL A 14 -9.69 -3.61 -1.37
C VAL A 14 -10.17 -2.34 -0.66
N VAL A 15 -9.67 -2.10 0.56
CA VAL A 15 -10.13 -0.99 1.40
C VAL A 15 -9.52 0.35 0.99
N PHE A 16 -8.35 0.32 0.35
CA PHE A 16 -7.78 1.47 -0.36
C PHE A 16 -6.78 1.01 -1.42
N LEU A 17 -6.64 1.81 -2.47
CA LEU A 17 -5.62 1.67 -3.51
C LEU A 17 -5.22 3.06 -4.01
N ARG A 18 -4.01 3.53 -3.72
CA ARG A 18 -3.56 4.88 -4.04
C ARG A 18 -2.19 4.88 -4.68
N MET A 19 -2.06 5.56 -5.81
CA MET A 19 -0.77 5.84 -6.45
C MET A 19 -0.16 7.10 -5.84
N SER A 20 1.11 7.03 -5.44
CA SER A 20 1.85 8.16 -4.86
C SER A 20 3.26 8.26 -5.44
N THR A 21 3.85 9.45 -5.40
CA THR A 21 5.23 9.69 -5.84
C THR A 21 6.27 9.32 -4.77
N ASN A 22 5.83 9.06 -3.54
CA ASN A 22 6.68 8.74 -2.39
C ASN A 22 6.16 7.52 -1.60
N ASN A 23 7.04 6.95 -0.78
CA ASN A 23 6.76 5.83 0.13
C ASN A 23 6.84 6.25 1.61
N ARG A 24 6.35 7.46 1.94
CA ARG A 24 6.39 7.98 3.32
C ARG A 24 5.31 7.33 4.16
N ALA A 25 5.60 7.16 5.46
CA ALA A 25 4.65 6.56 6.40
C ALA A 25 3.37 7.39 6.59
N GLU A 26 3.50 8.72 6.56
CA GLU A 26 2.39 9.67 6.56
C GLU A 26 1.40 9.40 5.42
N THR A 27 1.90 9.22 4.19
CA THR A 27 1.07 8.91 3.02
C THR A 27 0.28 7.60 3.19
N VAL A 28 0.90 6.58 3.80
CA VAL A 28 0.22 5.30 4.10
C VAL A 28 -0.83 5.50 5.19
N MET A 29 -0.51 6.29 6.21
CA MET A 29 -1.41 6.60 7.31
C MET A 29 -2.65 7.38 6.85
N ASP A 30 -2.52 8.29 5.89
CA ASP A 30 -3.65 9.00 5.27
C ASP A 30 -4.61 8.02 4.60
N CYS A 31 -4.07 7.11 3.77
CA CYS A 31 -4.85 6.06 3.12
C CYS A 31 -5.58 5.19 4.15
N PHE A 32 -4.89 4.82 5.23
CA PHE A 32 -5.44 4.01 6.31
C PHE A 32 -6.54 4.75 7.07
N THR A 33 -6.36 6.04 7.35
CA THR A 33 -7.34 6.87 8.05
C THR A 33 -8.62 7.01 7.24
N GLU A 34 -8.50 7.29 5.93
CA GLU A 34 -9.67 7.33 5.04
C GLU A 34 -10.39 5.98 4.95
N ALA A 35 -9.65 4.88 4.89
CA ALA A 35 -10.24 3.54 4.87
C ALA A 35 -10.97 3.22 6.18
N THR A 36 -10.39 3.56 7.33
CA THR A 36 -11.02 3.33 8.64
C THR A 36 -12.21 4.25 8.90
N ALA A 37 -12.24 5.45 8.31
CA ALA A 37 -13.42 6.31 8.33
C ALA A 37 -14.62 5.66 7.58
N ASN A 38 -14.35 4.94 6.49
CA ASN A 38 -15.39 4.30 5.67
C ASN A 38 -15.81 2.91 6.18
N TYR A 39 -14.85 2.12 6.66
CA TYR A 39 -15.06 0.69 6.98
C TYR A 39 -14.93 0.37 8.47
N GLY A 40 -14.61 1.37 9.30
CA GLY A 40 -14.28 1.18 10.71
C GLY A 40 -12.83 0.74 10.93
N ILE A 41 -12.38 0.83 12.18
CA ILE A 41 -11.02 0.46 12.57
C ILE A 41 -10.95 -1.08 12.70
N PRO A 42 -10.04 -1.75 11.98
CA PRO A 42 -9.96 -3.21 12.02
C PRO A 42 -9.43 -3.70 13.36
N SER A 43 -9.83 -4.90 13.79
CA SER A 43 -9.32 -5.49 15.03
C SER A 43 -7.80 -5.73 15.01
N ARG A 44 -7.24 -6.09 13.85
CA ARG A 44 -5.79 -6.28 13.65
C ARG A 44 -5.39 -5.89 12.24
N VAL A 45 -4.21 -5.31 12.11
CA VAL A 45 -3.54 -5.10 10.82
C VAL A 45 -2.36 -6.05 10.70
N ARG A 46 -2.07 -6.51 9.48
CA ARG A 46 -0.84 -7.22 9.16
C ARG A 46 -0.07 -6.41 8.12
N CYS A 47 1.18 -6.12 8.41
CA CYS A 47 2.12 -5.46 7.51
C CYS A 47 3.46 -6.22 7.51
N ASP A 48 4.31 -5.90 6.54
CA ASP A 48 5.69 -6.32 6.59
C ASP A 48 6.49 -5.45 7.60
N HIS A 49 7.80 -5.63 7.63
CA HIS A 49 8.70 -4.84 8.49
C HIS A 49 9.11 -3.51 7.84
N GLY A 50 8.34 -3.02 6.87
CA GLY A 50 8.60 -1.78 6.16
C GLY A 50 8.45 -0.54 7.06
N ARG A 51 9.27 0.48 6.79
CA ARG A 51 9.21 1.76 7.54
C ARG A 51 7.97 2.57 7.19
N GLU A 52 7.41 2.36 6.01
CA GLU A 52 6.18 2.99 5.52
C GLU A 52 4.95 2.60 6.35
N ASN A 53 4.96 1.46 7.03
CA ASN A 53 3.83 0.99 7.84
C ASN A 53 3.93 1.40 9.31
N LYS A 54 4.97 2.17 9.69
CA LYS A 54 5.27 2.51 11.08
C LYS A 54 4.13 3.27 11.76
N ASP A 55 3.57 4.27 11.08
CA ASP A 55 2.55 5.14 11.68
C ASP A 55 1.23 4.40 11.88
N VAL A 56 0.87 3.50 10.95
CA VAL A 56 -0.27 2.58 11.10
C VAL A 56 -0.07 1.65 12.29
N ALA A 57 1.14 1.08 12.44
CA ALA A 57 1.45 0.20 13.56
C ALA A 57 1.33 0.92 14.92
N LEU A 58 1.84 2.16 15.00
CA LEU A 58 1.72 3.01 16.18
C LEU A 58 0.25 3.31 16.49
N PHE A 59 -0.51 3.78 15.49
CA PHE A 59 -1.94 4.07 15.64
C PHE A 59 -2.71 2.86 16.17
N MET A 60 -2.51 1.68 15.59
CA MET A 60 -3.21 0.45 15.96
C MET A 60 -2.91 0.00 17.39
N ASN A 61 -1.67 0.16 17.84
CA ASN A 61 -1.27 -0.16 19.21
C ASN A 61 -1.81 0.88 20.20
N SER A 62 -1.79 2.17 19.86
CA SER A 62 -2.36 3.22 20.71
C SER A 62 -3.89 3.09 20.83
N HIS A 63 -4.59 2.78 19.73
CA HIS A 63 -6.05 2.70 19.71
C HIS A 63 -6.60 1.46 20.44
N HIS A 64 -5.95 0.30 20.30
CA HIS A 64 -6.43 -0.96 20.88
C HIS A 64 -5.66 -1.42 22.13
N GLY A 65 -4.70 -0.63 22.60
CA GLY A 65 -3.85 -0.95 23.73
C GLY A 65 -2.53 -1.62 23.33
N GLU A 66 -1.48 -1.23 24.05
CA GLU A 66 -0.14 -1.80 23.90
C GLU A 66 -0.13 -3.30 24.25
N SER A 67 0.78 -4.05 23.63
CA SER A 67 0.96 -5.49 23.88
C SER A 67 -0.19 -6.43 23.49
N ARG A 68 -1.29 -5.94 22.90
CA ARG A 68 -2.38 -6.78 22.36
C ARG A 68 -2.01 -7.57 21.10
N GLY A 69 -0.95 -7.14 20.40
CA GLY A 69 -0.62 -7.64 19.06
C GLY A 69 -1.61 -7.15 17.99
N SER A 70 -2.01 -5.88 18.08
CA SER A 70 -2.95 -5.23 17.14
C SER A 70 -2.32 -4.99 15.77
N CYS A 71 -1.00 -4.83 15.71
CA CYS A 71 -0.22 -4.85 14.50
C CYS A 71 0.65 -6.11 14.45
N ILE A 72 0.45 -6.94 13.44
CA ILE A 72 1.23 -8.16 13.20
C ILE A 72 2.25 -7.85 12.11
N THR A 73 3.52 -7.70 12.50
CA THR A 73 4.63 -7.60 11.53
C THR A 73 5.16 -8.99 11.20
N GLY A 74 5.39 -9.27 9.92
CA GLY A 74 5.82 -10.60 9.48
C GLY A 74 6.61 -10.58 8.18
N LYS A 75 7.08 -11.76 7.76
CA LYS A 75 7.62 -11.95 6.40
C LYS A 75 6.50 -11.78 5.37
N SER A 76 6.83 -11.21 4.21
CA SER A 76 5.89 -11.00 3.09
C SER A 76 5.18 -12.28 2.64
N VAL A 77 5.80 -13.46 2.84
CA VAL A 77 5.17 -14.77 2.55
C VAL A 77 3.85 -15.03 3.30
N HIS A 78 3.61 -14.30 4.40
CA HIS A 78 2.36 -14.38 5.16
C HIS A 78 1.34 -13.29 4.75
N ASN A 79 1.74 -12.33 3.92
CA ASN A 79 0.90 -11.29 3.34
C ASN A 79 0.19 -11.77 2.06
N GLN A 80 -0.09 -13.09 1.95
CA GLN A 80 -0.55 -13.73 0.72
C GLN A 80 -1.78 -13.07 0.09
N ARG A 81 -2.64 -12.44 0.90
CA ARG A 81 -3.87 -11.81 0.42
C ARG A 81 -3.58 -10.60 -0.45
N ILE A 82 -2.75 -9.68 0.05
CA ILE A 82 -2.35 -8.49 -0.71
C ILE A 82 -1.39 -8.89 -1.84
N GLU A 83 -0.49 -9.85 -1.61
CA GLU A 83 0.41 -10.37 -2.66
C GLU A 83 -0.34 -11.02 -3.83
N ARG A 84 -1.44 -11.71 -3.56
CA ARG A 84 -2.31 -12.24 -4.62
C ARG A 84 -3.00 -11.10 -5.36
N PHE A 85 -3.55 -10.14 -4.63
CA PHE A 85 -4.18 -8.98 -5.24
C PHE A 85 -3.20 -8.18 -6.12
N TRP A 86 -1.95 -8.01 -5.70
CA TRP A 86 -0.92 -7.37 -6.51
C TRP A 86 -0.71 -8.07 -7.85
N ARG A 87 -0.74 -9.40 -7.87
CA ARG A 87 -0.68 -10.16 -9.14
C ARG A 87 -1.91 -9.90 -10.01
N ASP A 88 -3.10 -9.91 -9.42
CA ASP A 88 -4.35 -9.68 -10.16
C ASP A 88 -4.39 -8.24 -10.73
N LEU A 89 -3.96 -7.24 -9.95
CA LEU A 89 -3.83 -5.84 -10.39
C LEU A 89 -2.82 -5.71 -11.54
N TYR A 90 -1.67 -6.39 -11.42
CA TYR A 90 -0.65 -6.39 -12.46
C TYR A 90 -1.18 -6.95 -13.77
N THR A 91 -1.71 -8.17 -13.75
CA THR A 91 -2.23 -8.84 -14.94
C THR A 91 -3.46 -8.14 -15.52
N GLY A 92 -4.33 -7.58 -14.66
CA GLY A 92 -5.57 -6.95 -15.10
C GLY A 92 -5.40 -5.56 -15.70
N CYS A 93 -4.49 -4.74 -15.16
CA CYS A 93 -4.38 -3.36 -15.61
C CYS A 93 -2.97 -2.77 -15.60
N SER A 94 -2.16 -2.97 -14.56
CA SER A 94 -0.97 -2.14 -14.37
C SER A 94 0.21 -2.50 -15.28
N PHE A 95 0.25 -3.72 -15.83
CA PHE A 95 1.31 -4.10 -16.79
C PHE A 95 1.34 -3.19 -18.02
N ARG A 96 0.16 -2.80 -18.55
CA ARG A 96 0.07 -1.94 -19.75
C ARG A 96 0.67 -0.56 -19.50
N PHE A 97 0.43 0.00 -18.32
CA PHE A 97 1.01 1.29 -17.95
C PHE A 97 2.51 1.19 -17.72
N LYS A 98 2.97 0.10 -17.11
CA LYS A 98 4.40 -0.17 -16.96
C LYS A 98 5.09 -0.22 -18.32
N ASP A 99 4.55 -0.99 -19.26
CA ASP A 99 5.11 -1.12 -20.61
C ASP A 99 5.10 0.22 -21.36
N LEU A 100 4.01 0.99 -21.24
CA LEU A 100 3.92 2.33 -21.81
C LEU A 100 4.98 3.28 -21.25
N PHE A 101 5.14 3.34 -19.93
CA PHE A 101 6.10 4.24 -19.30
C PHE A 101 7.54 3.87 -19.64
N HIS A 102 7.88 2.57 -19.70
CA HIS A 102 9.19 2.13 -20.18
C HIS A 102 9.43 2.55 -21.63
N LYS A 103 8.43 2.42 -22.49
CA LYS A 103 8.56 2.85 -23.89
C LYS A 103 8.78 4.36 -24.01
N LEU A 104 8.05 5.16 -23.23
CA LEU A 104 8.23 6.61 -23.20
C LEU A 104 9.62 7.02 -22.66
N GLU A 105 10.15 6.26 -21.71
CA GLU A 105 11.51 6.45 -21.20
C GLU A 105 12.57 6.10 -22.27
N GLU A 106 12.41 4.96 -22.97
CA GLU A 106 13.28 4.55 -24.08
C GLU A 106 13.28 5.55 -25.24
N GLU A 107 12.13 6.16 -25.55
CA GLU A 107 11.98 7.17 -26.59
C GLU A 107 12.43 8.58 -26.15
N GLY A 108 12.85 8.74 -24.88
CA GLY A 108 13.30 10.02 -24.32
C GLY A 108 12.17 11.03 -24.10
N VAL A 109 10.91 10.59 -24.16
CA VAL A 109 9.71 11.41 -23.91
C VAL A 109 9.47 11.56 -22.40
N LEU A 110 9.82 10.55 -21.61
CA LEU A 110 9.75 10.55 -20.16
C LEU A 110 11.15 10.53 -19.54
N ASP A 111 11.50 11.59 -18.81
CA ASP A 111 12.71 11.67 -17.98
C ASP A 111 12.35 11.57 -16.49
N LEU A 112 12.78 10.49 -15.83
CA LEU A 112 12.55 10.24 -14.40
C LEU A 112 13.34 11.18 -13.47
N ASN A 113 14.32 11.95 -13.98
CA ASN A 113 15.06 12.93 -13.18
C ASN A 113 14.45 14.34 -13.28
N SER A 114 13.46 14.52 -14.15
CA SER A 114 12.75 15.79 -14.30
C SER A 114 11.60 15.90 -13.30
N GLY A 115 11.64 16.93 -12.45
CA GLY A 115 10.54 17.25 -11.54
C GLY A 115 9.25 17.73 -12.23
N VAL A 116 9.26 17.90 -13.56
CA VAL A 116 8.06 18.18 -14.35
C VAL A 116 7.31 16.88 -14.70
N HIS A 117 8.04 15.76 -14.76
CA HIS A 117 7.51 14.44 -15.13
C HIS A 117 7.13 13.58 -13.91
N LEU A 118 7.34 14.08 -12.68
CA LEU A 118 7.12 13.39 -11.41
C LEU A 118 6.27 14.25 -10.46
#